data_AF-A0A7J4LJL5-F1
#
_entry.id   AF-A0A7J4LJL5-F1
#
_cell.length_a   1.000
_cell.length_b   1.000
_cell.length_c   1.000
_cell.angle_alpha   90.00
_cell.angle_beta   90.00
_cell.angle_gamma   90.00
#
_symmetry.space_group_name_H-M   'P 1'
#
loop_
_entity.id
_entity.type
_entity.pdbx_description
1 polymer ?
#
loop_
_entity_poly.entity_id
_entity_poly.type
_entity_poly.pdbx_seq_one_letter_code
_entity_poly.pdbx_strand_id
1 'polypeptide(L)' 'FTNVKYELALKYINYVTSPYGQDIIRNYGRDKYGEALFVPAEDAGNVTSP' A
#
# COMPACT_ATOMS: atom_id res chain seq x y z
N PHE A 1 0.54 6.56 28.21
CA PHE A 1 0.57 6.71 26.74
C PHE A 1 -0.15 7.99 26.31
N THR A 2 0.33 9.17 26.70
CA THR A 2 -0.39 10.44 26.52
C THR A 2 -0.07 11.19 25.22
N ASN A 3 0.96 10.78 24.46
CA ASN A 3 1.41 11.46 23.23
C ASN A 3 1.34 10.58 21.96
N VAL A 4 0.54 9.51 21.97
CA VAL A 4 0.37 8.68 20.77
C VAL A 4 -0.58 9.39 19.81
N LYS A 5 -0.12 9.64 18.57
CA LYS A 5 -0.95 10.21 17.48
C LYS A 5 -1.91 9.16 16.90
N TYR A 6 -2.74 8.57 17.75
CA TYR A 6 -3.58 7.42 17.43
C TYR A 6 -4.53 7.68 16.25
N GLU A 7 -5.25 8.81 16.27
CA GLU A 7 -6.18 9.15 15.19
C GLU A 7 -5.47 9.36 13.85
N LEU A 8 -4.26 9.94 13.87
CA LEU A 8 -3.47 10.14 12.66
C LEU A 8 -2.99 8.80 12.11
N ALA A 9 -2.56 7.89 12.99
CA ALA A 9 -2.18 6.54 12.60
C ALA A 9 -3.35 5.77 11.97
N LEU A 10 -4.54 5.83 12.56
CA LEU A 10 -5.74 5.22 11.97
C LEU A 10 -6.10 5.82 10.61
N LYS A 11 -6.02 7.15 10.46
CA LYS A 11 -6.25 7.81 9.17
C LYS A 11 -5.27 7.33 8.11
N TYR A 12 -3.98 7.21 8.46
CA TYR A 12 -2.97 6.69 7.55
C TYR A 12 -3.23 5.23 7.17
N ILE A 13 -3.55 4.38 8.15
CA ILE A 13 -3.87 2.96 7.92
C ILE A 13 -5.06 2.85 6.96
N ASN A 14 -6.16 3.55 7.24
CA ASN A 14 -7.34 3.54 6.39
C ASN A 14 -7.05 4.04 4.97
N TYR A 15 -6.17 5.04 4.83
CA TYR A 15 -5.74 5.54 3.53
C TYR A 15 -4.91 4.49 2.77
N VAL A 16 -3.84 3.98 3.38
CA VAL A 16 -2.89 3.08 2.70
C VAL A 16 -3.54 1.73 2.37
N THR A 17 -4.52 1.26 3.15
CA THR A 17 -5.26 0.02 2.86
C THR A 17 -6.52 0.22 2.02
N SER A 18 -6.91 1.46 1.69
CA SER A 18 -8.04 1.74 0.82
C SER A 18 -7.76 1.29 -0.63
N PRO A 19 -8.80 1.06 -1.47
CA PRO A 19 -8.61 0.77 -2.89
C PRO A 19 -7.74 1.81 -3.62
N TYR A 20 -7.90 3.09 -3.27
CA TYR A 20 -7.09 4.17 -3.83
C TYR A 20 -5.62 4.06 -3.41
N GLY A 21 -5.35 3.83 -2.12
CA GLY A 21 -3.98 3.64 -1.62
C GLY A 21 -3.30 2.42 -2.24
N GLN A 22 -4.05 1.33 -2.43
CA GLN A 22 -3.57 0.12 -3.09
C GLN A 22 -3.32 0.32 -4.60
N ASP A 23 -4.13 1.12 -5.29
CA ASP A 23 -3.89 1.46 -6.70
C ASP A 23 -2.60 2.27 -6.91
N ILE A 24 -2.28 3.18 -5.98
CA ILE A 24 -0.99 3.88 -5.98
C ILE A 24 0.16 2.88 -5.86
N ILE A 25 0.06 1.91 -4.95
CA ILE A 25 1.08 0.87 -4.77
C ILE A 25 1.24 0.04 -6.06
N ARG A 26 0.14 -0.36 -6.70
CA ARG A 26 0.12 -1.13 -7.95
C ARG A 26 0.81 -0.45 -9.13
N ASN A 27 0.71 0.88 -9.20
CA ASN A 27 1.20 1.66 -10.31
C ASN A 27 2.58 2.29 -10.04
N TYR A 28 3.06 2.25 -8.81
CA TYR A 28 4.34 2.83 -8.44
C TYR A 28 5.50 2.21 -9.23
N GLY A 29 6.25 3.07 -9.92
CA GLY A 29 7.42 2.70 -10.70
C GLY A 29 7.17 2.42 -12.18
N ARG A 30 5.91 2.20 -12.61
CA ARG A 30 5.59 1.88 -14.01
C ARG A 30 6.09 2.93 -14.99
N ASP A 31 5.82 4.20 -14.70
CA ASP A 31 6.20 5.30 -15.60
C ASP A 31 7.72 5.50 -15.72
N LYS A 32 8.47 5.13 -14.67
CA LYS A 32 9.92 5.37 -14.59
C LYS A 32 10.75 4.16 -15.00
N TYR A 33 10.27 2.96 -14.73
CA TYR A 33 11.02 1.71 -14.87
C TYR A 33 10.37 0.74 -15.87
N GLY A 34 9.18 1.05 -16.39
CA GLY A 34 8.42 0.19 -17.30
C GLY A 34 7.63 -0.92 -16.61
N GLU A 35 7.80 -1.10 -15.30
CA GLU A 35 7.14 -2.14 -14.51
C GLU A 35 6.76 -1.64 -13.10
N ALA A 36 5.81 -2.34 -12.47
CA ALA A 36 5.45 -2.06 -11.08
C ALA A 36 6.53 -2.58 -10.14
N LEU A 37 6.95 -1.76 -9.18
CA LEU A 37 7.98 -2.16 -8.21
C LEU A 37 7.43 -2.84 -6.97
N PHE A 38 6.12 -2.70 -6.72
CA PHE A 38 5.47 -3.22 -5.53
C PHE A 38 4.18 -3.94 -5.90
N VAL A 39 3.80 -4.87 -5.03
CA VAL A 39 2.59 -5.66 -5.14
C VAL A 39 1.62 -5.18 -4.06
N PRO A 40 0.37 -4.84 -4.41
CA PRO A 40 -0.68 -4.52 -3.45
C PRO A 40 -0.89 -5.64 -2.42
N ALA A 41 -1.29 -5.28 -1.21
CA ALA A 41 -1.48 -6.23 -0.11
C ALA A 41 -2.54 -7.30 -0.42
N GLU A 42 -3.58 -6.96 -1.19
CA GLU A 42 -4.60 -7.90 -1.66
C GLU A 42 -4.04 -8.98 -2.60
N ASP A 43 -2.98 -8.65 -3.34
CA ASP A 43 -2.32 -9.55 -4.29
C ASP A 43 -1.13 -10.28 -3.64
N ALA A 44 -0.66 -9.80 -2.48
CA ALA A 44 0.51 -10.31 -1.77
C ALA A 44 0.38 -11.79 -1.33
N GLY A 45 -0.86 -12.26 -1.07
CA GLY A 45 -1.13 -13.67 -0.77
C GLY A 45 -1.09 -14.59 -1.99
N ASN A 46 -1.18 -14.02 -3.21
CA ASN A 46 -1.19 -14.76 -4.48
C ASN A 46 0.20 -14.79 -5.15
N VAL A 47 1.16 -13.98 -4.68
CA VAL A 47 2.56 -13.99 -5.17
C VAL A 47 3.45 -15.04 -4.49
N THR A 48 2.92 -15.83 -3.55
CA THR A 48 3.60 -17.03 -3.06
C THR A 48 3.25 -18.24 -3.92
N SER A 49 3.76 -18.28 -5.15
CA SER A 49 4.03 -19.52 -5.87
C SER A 49 5.19 -19.27 -6.85
N PRO A 50 6.24 -20.12 -6.83
CA PRO A 50 7.37 -20.03 -7.75
C PRO A 50 6.97 -20.26 -9.21
#